data_AF-A0A6M0T0I0-F1
#
_entry.id   AF-A0A6M0T0I0-F1
#
_cell.length_a   1.000
_cell.length_b   1.000
_cell.length_c   1.000
_cell.angle_alpha   90.00
_cell.angle_beta   90.00
_cell.angle_gamma   90.00
#
_symmetry.space_group_name_H-M   'P 1'
#
loop_
_entity.id
_entity.type
_entity.pdbx_description
1 polymer ?
#
loop_
_entity_poly.entity_id
_entity_poly.type
_entity_poly.pdbx_seq_one_letter_code
_entity_poly.pdbx_strand_id
1 'polypeptide(L)'
;METGQLITLENDIEFETFGGNTLKAKEGDKGFITHNGSVRLITGQAQGKIIVTDIKPNGIDYYSIAHLIFRRLDVELELGEILTDNDIGVLDCIAYIEGVIEDIF
;
A
#
# COMPACT_ATOMS: atom_id res chain seq x y z
N MET A 1 8.39 -7.25 10.02
CA MET A 1 7.59 -6.49 9.04
C MET A 1 8.39 -6.40 7.78
N GLU A 2 7.71 -6.50 6.65
CA GLU A 2 8.33 -6.55 5.33
C GLU A 2 8.00 -5.27 4.56
N THR A 3 8.85 -4.93 3.60
CA THR A 3 8.56 -3.80 2.71
C THR A 3 7.32 -4.14 1.89
N GLY A 4 6.38 -3.19 1.80
CA GLY A 4 5.13 -3.35 1.08
C GLY A 4 4.00 -3.98 1.88
N GLN A 5 4.29 -4.53 3.07
CA GLN A 5 3.30 -5.17 3.92
C GLN A 5 2.15 -4.21 4.26
N LEU A 6 0.91 -4.64 3.99
CA LEU A 6 -0.30 -3.91 4.38
C LEU A 6 -0.49 -3.99 5.91
N ILE A 7 -0.76 -2.84 6.51
CA ILE A 7 -1.05 -2.74 7.94
C ILE A 7 -2.33 -1.93 8.19
N THR A 8 -2.98 -2.22 9.30
CA THR A 8 -4.09 -1.45 9.85
C THR A 8 -3.59 -0.78 11.12
N LEU A 9 -3.87 0.52 11.30
CA LEU A 9 -3.51 1.22 12.52
C LEU A 9 -4.34 0.70 13.69
N GLU A 10 -3.66 0.29 14.76
CA GLU A 10 -4.29 -0.20 15.98
C GLU A 10 -4.72 0.93 16.92
N ASN A 11 -4.24 2.16 16.71
CA ASN A 11 -4.54 3.33 17.53
C ASN A 11 -4.60 4.58 16.66
N ASP A 12 -5.28 5.61 17.16
CA ASP A 12 -5.19 6.96 16.61
C ASP A 12 -3.73 7.48 16.69
N ILE A 13 -3.23 8.05 15.60
CA ILE A 13 -1.88 8.62 15.52
C ILE A 13 -1.98 10.08 15.08
N GLU A 14 -1.42 10.98 15.88
CA GLU A 14 -1.21 12.37 15.51
C GLU A 14 0.24 12.58 15.07
N PHE A 15 0.43 13.24 13.93
CA PHE A 15 1.76 13.47 13.37
C PHE A 15 1.81 14.81 12.63
N GLU A 16 2.98 15.44 12.66
CA GLU A 16 3.22 16.67 11.92
C GLU A 16 3.54 16.37 10.47
N THR A 17 2.89 17.09 9.57
CA THR A 17 3.24 17.10 8.16
C THR A 17 4.43 18.03 7.90
N PHE A 18 5.10 17.84 6.76
CA PHE A 18 6.22 18.70 6.33
C PHE A 18 5.86 20.21 6.21
N GLY A 19 4.56 20.56 6.21
CA GLY A 19 4.06 21.93 6.21
C GLY A 19 3.67 22.48 7.58
N GLY A 20 3.98 21.78 8.67
CA GLY A 20 3.69 22.20 10.05
C GLY A 20 2.25 21.97 10.51
N ASN A 21 1.38 21.43 9.66
CA ASN A 21 0.03 21.04 10.07
C ASN A 21 0.08 19.68 10.78
N THR A 22 -0.54 19.59 11.96
CA THR A 22 -0.82 18.32 12.62
C THR A 22 -2.00 17.64 11.94
N LEU A 23 -1.80 16.40 11.51
CA LEU A 23 -2.87 15.53 11.00
C LEU A 23 -3.07 14.37 11.96
N LYS A 24 -4.27 13.79 11.88
CA LYS A 24 -4.67 12.62 12.66
C LYS A 24 -5.05 11.49 11.72
N ALA A 25 -4.32 10.38 11.81
CA ALA A 25 -4.76 9.10 11.28
C ALA A 25 -5.54 8.37 12.37
N LYS A 26 -6.62 7.71 11.98
CA LYS A 26 -7.53 7.04 12.91
C LYS A 26 -7.21 5.56 13.05
N GLU A 27 -7.53 4.99 14.21
CA GLU A 27 -7.62 3.54 14.35
C GLU A 27 -8.47 2.96 13.21
N GLY A 28 -7.98 1.88 12.60
CA GLY A 28 -8.62 1.25 11.44
C GLY A 28 -8.17 1.81 10.08
N ASP A 29 -7.50 2.96 10.03
CA ASP A 29 -6.88 3.43 8.78
C ASP A 29 -5.80 2.45 8.32
N LYS A 30 -5.71 2.27 7.01
CA LYS A 30 -4.78 1.32 6.39
C LYS A 30 -3.60 2.03 5.77
N GLY A 31 -2.45 1.36 5.81
CA GLY A 31 -1.21 1.80 5.18
C GLY A 31 -0.38 0.63 4.71
N PHE A 32 0.81 0.93 4.19
CA PHE A 32 1.83 -0.07 3.93
C PHE A 32 3.20 0.39 4.41
N ILE A 33 4.06 -0.57 4.76
CA ILE A 33 5.44 -0.32 5.17
C ILE A 33 6.28 0.06 3.96
N THR A 34 6.95 1.20 4.00
CA THR A 34 7.89 1.65 2.97
C THR A 34 9.28 1.04 3.19
N HIS A 35 10.14 1.07 2.16
CA HIS A 35 11.48 0.48 2.21
C HIS A 35 12.37 1.01 3.36
N ASN A 36 12.12 2.24 3.82
CA ASN A 36 12.82 2.87 4.94
C ASN A 36 12.12 2.67 6.30
N GLY A 37 11.08 1.81 6.38
CA GLY A 37 10.35 1.53 7.60
C GLY A 37 9.27 2.53 7.98
N SER A 38 9.01 3.56 7.19
CA SER A 38 7.86 4.44 7.43
C SER A 38 6.55 3.77 7.01
N VAL A 39 5.42 4.34 7.42
CA VAL A 39 4.09 3.87 7.02
C VAL A 39 3.49 4.89 6.06
N ARG A 40 3.13 4.47 4.85
CA ARG A 40 2.36 5.31 3.93
C ARG A 40 0.88 4.94 4.00
N LEU A 41 0.05 5.90 4.38
CA LEU A 41 -1.40 5.69 4.52
C LEU A 41 -2.09 5.64 3.15
N ILE A 42 -3.06 4.75 3.01
CA ILE A 42 -3.81 4.52 1.77
C ILE A 42 -5.32 4.71 1.93
N THR A 43 -5.81 4.86 3.16
CA THR A 43 -7.20 5.23 3.46
C THR A 43 -7.24 6.40 4.45
N GLY A 44 -8.44 6.90 4.73
CA GLY A 44 -8.68 7.93 5.73
C GLY A 44 -8.31 9.34 5.25
N GLN A 45 -8.52 10.33 6.13
CA GLN A 45 -8.21 11.74 5.81
C GLN A 45 -6.72 11.99 5.59
N ALA A 46 -5.86 11.16 6.19
CA ALA A 46 -4.41 11.23 6.07
C ALA A 46 -3.87 10.39 4.89
N GLN A 47 -4.72 9.93 3.97
CA GLN A 47 -4.32 9.18 2.78
C GLN A 47 -3.18 9.89 2.01
N GLY A 48 -2.19 9.11 1.60
CA GLY A 48 -1.01 9.56 0.87
C GLY A 48 0.08 10.18 1.75
N LYS A 49 -0.19 10.44 3.04
CA LYS A 49 0.81 10.91 4.01
C LYS A 49 1.65 9.78 4.55
N ILE A 50 2.80 10.15 5.12
CA ILE A 50 3.81 9.24 5.65
C ILE A 50 3.94 9.48 7.15
N ILE A 51 3.86 8.40 7.93
CA ILE A 51 4.18 8.37 9.35
C ILE A 51 5.58 7.78 9.48
N VAL A 52 6.51 8.55 10.06
CA VAL A 52 7.87 8.08 10.34
C VAL A 52 7.81 7.12 11.54
N THR A 53 8.51 5.99 11.43
CA THR A 53 8.57 4.98 12.50
C THR A 53 9.99 4.44 12.64
N ASP A 54 10.26 3.71 13.72
CA ASP A 54 11.53 3.02 13.96
C ASP A 54 11.56 1.58 13.39
N ILE A 55 10.55 1.18 12.60
CA ILE A 55 10.52 -0.14 11.97
C ILE A 55 11.75 -0.29 11.07
N LYS A 56 12.40 -1.45 11.17
CA LYS A 56 13.45 -1.87 10.23
C LYS A 56 12.91 -3.04 9.44
N PRO A 57 12.39 -2.82 8.22
CA PRO A 57 11.84 -3.89 7.42
C PRO A 57 12.90 -4.94 7.12
N ASN A 58 12.52 -6.21 7.16
CA ASN A 58 13.37 -7.32 6.77
C ASN A 58 12.56 -8.23 5.85
N GLY A 59 12.94 -8.29 4.58
CA GLY A 59 12.18 -8.96 3.53
C GLY A 59 11.21 -8.04 2.79
N ILE A 60 10.54 -8.62 1.79
CA ILE A 60 9.64 -7.96 0.86
C ILE A 60 8.33 -8.79 0.82
N ASP A 61 7.19 -8.13 1.02
CA ASP A 61 5.87 -8.74 0.91
C ASP A 61 5.37 -8.58 -0.53
N TYR A 62 5.77 -9.51 -1.40
CA TYR A 62 5.48 -9.47 -2.83
C TYR A 62 3.98 -9.43 -3.11
N TYR A 63 3.21 -10.27 -2.40
CA TYR A 63 1.75 -10.34 -2.49
C TYR A 63 1.08 -8.99 -2.20
N SER A 64 1.44 -8.34 -1.09
CA SER A 64 0.89 -7.03 -0.74
C SER A 64 1.28 -5.97 -1.76
N ILE A 65 2.51 -5.97 -2.27
CA ILE A 65 2.96 -5.02 -3.30
C ILE A 65 2.16 -5.22 -4.59
N ALA A 66 1.92 -6.45 -5.02
CA ALA A 66 1.12 -6.74 -6.20
C ALA A 66 -0.30 -6.17 -6.08
N HIS A 67 -0.93 -6.35 -4.91
CA HIS A 67 -2.24 -5.76 -4.61
C HIS A 67 -2.21 -4.22 -4.60
N LEU A 68 -1.15 -3.62 -4.05
CA LEU A 68 -0.99 -2.16 -4.03
C LEU A 68 -0.85 -1.59 -5.45
N ILE A 69 -0.09 -2.25 -6.32
CA ILE A 69 0.07 -1.89 -7.73
C ILE A 69 -1.26 -2.03 -8.47
N PHE A 70 -1.91 -3.20 -8.36
CA PHE A 70 -3.21 -3.42 -9.00
C PHE A 70 -4.23 -2.37 -8.58
N ARG A 71 -4.38 -2.10 -7.27
CA ARG A 71 -5.30 -1.07 -6.77
C ARG A 71 -5.01 0.31 -7.40
N ARG A 72 -3.73 0.66 -7.54
CA ARG A 72 -3.36 1.95 -8.14
C ARG A 72 -3.71 2.01 -9.61
N LEU A 73 -3.46 0.94 -10.36
CA LEU A 73 -3.81 0.84 -11.78
C LEU A 73 -5.33 0.87 -11.98
N ASP A 74 -6.07 0.14 -11.15
CA ASP A 74 -7.52 0.06 -11.21
C ASP A 74 -8.18 1.43 -10.98
N VAL A 75 -7.70 2.20 -10.00
CA VAL A 75 -8.20 3.56 -9.75
C VAL A 75 -7.97 4.52 -10.92
N GLU A 76 -6.85 4.37 -11.64
CA GLU A 76 -6.45 5.33 -12.67
C GLU A 76 -6.92 4.92 -14.08
N LEU A 77 -7.15 3.63 -14.32
CA LEU A 77 -7.41 3.06 -15.63
C LEU A 77 -8.70 2.23 -15.70
N GLU A 78 -9.42 2.07 -14.59
CA GLU A 78 -10.57 1.15 -14.49
C GLU A 78 -10.18 -0.27 -14.94
N LEU A 79 -8.97 -0.68 -14.54
CA LEU A 79 -8.33 -1.92 -15.00
C LEU A 79 -9.21 -3.14 -14.78
N GLY A 80 -9.96 -3.21 -13.68
CA GLY A 80 -10.89 -4.31 -13.41
C GLY A 80 -11.97 -4.50 -14.49
N GLU A 81 -12.51 -3.40 -15.03
CA GLU A 81 -13.48 -3.46 -16.13
C GLU A 81 -12.81 -3.95 -17.42
N ILE A 82 -11.64 -3.41 -17.74
CA ILE A 82 -10.85 -3.81 -18.90
C ILE A 82 -10.51 -5.32 -18.84
N LEU A 83 -10.09 -5.82 -17.68
CA LEU A 83 -9.78 -7.24 -17.51
C LEU A 83 -11.02 -8.12 -17.69
N THR A 84 -12.16 -7.68 -17.14
CA THR A 84 -13.44 -8.39 -17.27
C THR A 84 -13.86 -8.50 -18.74
N ASP A 85 -13.74 -7.43 -19.51
CA ASP A 85 -14.04 -7.40 -20.95
C ASP A 85 -13.14 -8.34 -21.79
N ASN A 86 -12.01 -8.76 -21.23
CA ASN A 86 -11.04 -9.65 -21.85
C ASN A 86 -10.99 -11.04 -21.21
N ASP A 87 -11.99 -11.41 -20.39
CA ASP A 87 -12.08 -12.69 -19.68
C ASP A 87 -10.86 -13.00 -18.78
N ILE A 88 -10.22 -11.97 -18.21
CA ILE A 88 -9.08 -12.11 -17.29
C ILE A 88 -9.55 -11.87 -15.85
N GLY A 89 -9.23 -12.81 -14.96
CA GLY A 89 -9.48 -12.65 -13.53
C GLY A 89 -8.58 -11.60 -12.90
N VAL A 90 -9.15 -10.77 -12.01
CA VAL A 90 -8.37 -9.80 -11.21
C VAL A 90 -7.24 -10.49 -10.44
N LEU A 91 -7.51 -11.65 -9.85
CA LEU A 91 -6.50 -12.41 -9.12
C LEU A 91 -5.39 -12.97 -10.02
N ASP A 92 -5.70 -13.32 -11.28
CA ASP A 92 -4.70 -13.75 -12.24
C ASP A 92 -3.76 -12.59 -12.60
N CYS A 93 -4.33 -11.39 -12.83
CA CYS A 93 -3.54 -10.19 -13.08
C CYS A 93 -2.62 -9.86 -11.89
N ILE A 94 -3.15 -9.92 -10.66
CA ILE A 94 -2.36 -9.70 -9.46
C ILE A 94 -1.23 -10.75 -9.33
N ALA A 95 -1.50 -12.03 -9.59
CA ALA A 95 -0.48 -13.08 -9.56
C ALA A 95 0.62 -12.85 -10.61
N TYR A 96 0.28 -12.36 -11.80
CA TYR A 96 1.28 -11.98 -12.79
C TYR A 96 2.14 -10.80 -12.32
N ILE A 97 1.55 -9.79 -11.67
CA ILE A 97 2.30 -8.68 -11.09
C ILE A 97 3.23 -9.19 -9.99
N GLU A 98 2.74 -10.07 -9.10
CA GLU A 98 3.54 -10.68 -8.03
C GLU A 98 4.75 -11.43 -8.59
N GLY A 99 4.55 -12.32 -9.56
CA GLY A 99 5.65 -13.06 -10.18
C GLY A 99 6.70 -12.15 -10.83
N VAL A 100 6.29 -11.03 -11.45
CA VAL A 100 7.24 -10.05 -11.99
C VAL A 100 8.06 -9.38 -10.89
N ILE A 101 7.50 -9.14 -9.70
CA ILE A 101 8.24 -8.56 -8.58
C ILE A 101 9.23 -9.59 -8.02
N GLU A 102 8.82 -10.86 -7.87
CA GLU A 102 9.69 -11.96 -7.44
C GLU A 102 10.87 -12.16 -8.40
N ASP A 103 10.67 -12.03 -9.71
CA ASP A 103 11.75 -12.14 -10.70
C ASP A 103 12.80 -11.01 -10.58
N ILE A 104 12.43 -9.86 -9.99
CA ILE A 104 13.32 -8.69 -9.85
C ILE A 104 14.17 -8.74 -8.57
N PHE A 105 13.63 -9.28 -7.47
CA PHE A 105 14.20 -9.16 -6.12
C PHE A 105 14.47 -10.54 -5.49
#